data_AF-A0A922XKV4-F1
#
_entry.id   AF-A0A922XKV4-F1
#
_cell.length_a   1.000
_cell.length_b   1.000
_cell.length_c   1.000
_cell.angle_alpha   90.00
_cell.angle_beta   90.00
_cell.angle_gamma   90.00
#
_symmetry.space_group_name_H-M   'P 1'
#
loop_
_entity.id
_entity.type
_entity.pdbx_description
1 polymer ?
#
loop_
_entity_poly.entity_id
_entity_poly.type
_entity_poly.pdbx_seq_one_letter_code
_entity_poly.pdbx_strand_id
1 'polypeptide(L)'
;MVGAGCAGTPSDGPDAGPQRAEPTPPAEALPGLAQTAPQRGRLSPDDFLPPSTRARRQRATSADPLVPLGLAPGPAAPPPPAAPPPPAAAAADTLRTADPAARAIDRGDDLPEVVGVPGGPAASPRPEAVPITRPIEVERLVGQINGKPVFAQQFVDDNNLDARLAAEGAAARSVSQWVQTAGQIIGPSLGLELRDQLILAEARATLTPEQRTGLLSFLTDIRGQIAASALGSTELADARLRETQSSLDELAQSELSEALVQNFINTTIRPRINVTFRDVERAYRADFDRFNPPPSVVFYIIYTRDEPEARQRIERALAAGTPFQDVARDRANIFADETDGQRFTLPEDRAQLAVSAIPSINQAAQALGPGQTSPMVRVPTPDGDRLAWVHLARVEREPGTTLEEAQRLLFQTLTAARRQQEEARLLRRILREGSRTSETEMIEQMLRFAADRYAPDQIRQPDGAVTLPALAPPPR
;
A
#
# COMPACT_ATOMS: atom_id res chain seq x y z
N MET A 1 54.03 42.90 -61.22
CA MET A 1 54.22 44.08 -60.36
C MET A 1 53.96 43.67 -58.92
N VAL A 2 55.02 43.74 -58.12
CA VAL A 2 55.14 43.98 -56.68
C VAL A 2 53.89 43.85 -55.79
N GLY A 3 54.02 43.10 -54.69
CA GLY A 3 53.16 43.24 -53.51
C GLY A 3 53.34 42.14 -52.46
N ALA A 4 54.47 42.13 -51.75
CA ALA A 4 54.75 41.30 -50.58
C ALA A 4 54.10 41.87 -49.30
N GLY A 5 53.80 41.02 -48.31
CA GLY A 5 53.37 41.48 -46.97
C GLY A 5 53.03 40.38 -45.94
N CYS A 6 54.08 39.81 -45.34
CA CYS A 6 54.26 39.40 -43.92
C CYS A 6 53.18 38.67 -43.08
N ALA A 7 53.54 37.43 -42.71
CA ALA A 7 53.73 36.86 -41.36
C ALA A 7 52.67 36.99 -40.23
N GLY A 8 52.27 35.82 -39.69
CA GLY A 8 51.68 35.63 -38.37
C GLY A 8 51.42 34.14 -38.06
N THR A 9 52.06 33.62 -37.01
CA THR A 9 52.21 32.22 -36.56
C THR A 9 50.96 31.63 -35.84
N PRO A 10 50.97 30.35 -35.40
CA PRO A 10 49.82 29.44 -35.39
C PRO A 10 48.99 29.51 -34.09
N SER A 11 47.73 29.11 -34.18
CA SER A 11 46.91 28.78 -33.01
C SER A 11 46.46 27.33 -33.12
N ASP A 12 47.09 26.49 -32.30
CA ASP A 12 46.51 25.25 -31.79
C ASP A 12 45.14 25.54 -31.17
N GLY A 13 44.17 24.67 -31.44
CA GLY A 13 42.84 24.69 -30.83
C GLY A 13 42.04 23.46 -31.28
N PRO A 14 41.40 22.72 -30.36
CA PRO A 14 41.39 21.27 -30.43
C PRO A 14 40.18 20.68 -31.15
N ASP A 15 40.46 19.54 -31.76
CA ASP A 15 39.53 18.60 -32.38
C ASP A 15 38.60 17.99 -31.29
N ALA A 16 37.35 18.45 -31.25
CA ALA A 16 36.30 17.91 -30.39
C ALA A 16 35.53 16.83 -31.16
N GLY A 17 36.14 15.65 -31.25
CA GLY A 17 35.43 14.44 -31.66
C GLY A 17 34.36 14.03 -30.62
N PRO A 18 33.21 13.47 -31.04
CA PRO A 18 32.23 12.94 -30.11
C PRO A 18 32.81 11.70 -29.42
N GLN A 19 33.12 11.84 -28.13
CA GLN A 19 33.51 10.73 -27.27
C GLN A 19 32.37 9.70 -27.24
N ARG A 20 32.65 8.50 -27.74
CA ARG A 20 31.87 7.31 -27.44
C ARG A 20 31.91 7.10 -25.92
N ALA A 21 30.75 7.08 -25.29
CA ALA A 21 30.62 6.65 -23.90
C ALA A 21 31.12 5.20 -23.78
N GLU A 22 32.26 5.03 -23.13
CA GLU A 22 32.70 3.72 -22.65
C GLU A 22 31.74 3.25 -21.54
N PRO A 23 31.42 1.95 -21.50
CA PRO A 23 30.58 1.39 -20.46
C PRO A 23 31.29 1.46 -19.11
N THR A 24 30.62 2.06 -18.13
CA THR A 24 30.99 2.06 -16.73
C THR A 24 31.30 0.63 -16.25
N PRO A 25 32.46 0.38 -15.60
CA PRO A 25 32.72 -0.92 -15.00
C PRO A 25 31.71 -1.18 -13.86
N PRO A 26 31.27 -2.44 -13.65
CA PRO A 26 30.39 -2.76 -12.56
C PRO A 26 31.10 -2.49 -11.23
N ALA A 27 30.40 -1.78 -10.34
CA ALA A 27 30.84 -1.54 -8.98
C ALA A 27 31.23 -2.86 -8.30
N GLU A 28 32.45 -2.90 -7.78
CA GLU A 28 32.92 -3.94 -6.86
C GLU A 28 31.92 -4.06 -5.70
N ALA A 29 31.22 -5.19 -5.68
CA ALA A 29 30.39 -5.58 -4.56
C ALA A 29 31.28 -5.86 -3.35
N LEU A 30 31.21 -4.99 -2.35
CA LEU A 30 31.63 -5.28 -0.99
C LEU A 30 30.95 -6.59 -0.53
N PRO A 31 31.66 -7.50 0.17
CA PRO A 31 31.06 -8.72 0.68
C PRO A 31 30.00 -8.38 1.72
N GLY A 32 28.74 -8.48 1.29
CA GLY A 32 27.57 -8.24 2.12
C GLY A 32 27.47 -9.27 3.25
N LEU A 33 27.36 -8.75 4.47
CA LEU A 33 26.66 -9.43 5.56
C LEU A 33 25.23 -9.70 5.07
N ALA A 34 25.00 -10.91 4.59
CA ALA A 34 23.66 -11.40 4.33
C ALA A 34 22.90 -11.38 5.64
N GLN A 35 22.11 -10.33 5.86
CA GLN A 35 21.03 -10.35 6.82
C GLN A 35 20.02 -11.38 6.32
N THR A 36 20.23 -12.64 6.66
CA THR A 36 19.15 -13.63 6.70
C THR A 36 18.14 -13.10 7.69
N ALA A 37 17.15 -12.35 7.21
CA ALA A 37 15.95 -12.09 7.97
C ALA A 37 15.42 -13.46 8.42
N PRO A 38 15.29 -13.71 9.74
CA PRO A 38 14.78 -14.99 10.21
C PRO A 38 13.42 -15.19 9.54
N GLN A 39 13.22 -16.36 8.92
CA GLN A 39 11.91 -16.74 8.42
C GLN A 39 10.95 -16.71 9.61
N ARG A 40 10.15 -15.64 9.71
CA ARG A 40 9.11 -15.50 10.74
C ARG A 40 8.21 -16.73 10.62
N GLY A 41 8.30 -17.63 11.59
CA GLY A 41 7.48 -18.84 11.62
C GLY A 41 6.03 -18.42 11.48
N ARG A 42 5.36 -18.86 10.41
CA ARG A 42 3.92 -18.60 10.26
C ARG A 42 3.19 -19.30 11.40
N LEU A 43 2.68 -18.51 12.32
CA LEU A 43 1.91 -18.96 13.47
C LEU A 43 0.69 -19.76 13.00
N SER A 44 0.51 -20.95 13.56
CA SER A 44 -0.67 -21.79 13.36
C SER A 44 -1.68 -21.52 14.48
N PRO A 45 -2.99 -21.65 14.25
CA PRO A 45 -3.99 -21.66 15.32
C PRO A 45 -3.67 -22.64 16.47
N ASP A 46 -2.90 -23.71 16.20
CA ASP A 46 -2.46 -24.69 17.20
C ASP A 46 -1.43 -24.12 18.20
N ASP A 47 -0.77 -23.02 17.87
CA ASP A 47 0.19 -22.37 18.77
C ASP A 47 -0.51 -21.66 19.94
N PHE A 48 -1.81 -21.39 19.82
CA PHE A 48 -2.61 -20.80 20.89
C PHE A 48 -3.26 -21.85 21.82
N LEU A 49 -3.11 -23.14 21.51
CA LEU A 49 -3.64 -24.22 22.35
C LEU A 49 -2.68 -24.52 23.51
N PRO A 50 -3.21 -24.88 24.70
CA PRO A 50 -2.36 -25.25 25.82
C PRO A 50 -1.46 -26.45 25.46
N PRO A 51 -0.27 -26.58 26.09
CA PRO A 51 0.74 -27.58 25.71
C PRO A 51 0.20 -29.02 25.69
N SER A 52 -0.71 -29.35 26.62
CA SER A 52 -1.37 -30.65 26.68
C SER A 52 -2.26 -30.93 25.45
N THR A 53 -3.00 -29.93 24.99
CA THR A 53 -3.85 -30.02 23.79
C THR A 53 -2.99 -30.04 22.52
N ARG A 54 -1.92 -29.24 22.47
CA ARG A 54 -0.96 -29.25 21.36
C ARG A 54 -0.30 -30.63 21.23
N ALA A 55 0.19 -31.19 22.33
CA ALA A 55 0.78 -32.54 22.36
C ALA A 55 -0.23 -33.63 21.96
N ARG A 56 -1.51 -33.48 22.34
CA ARG A 56 -2.57 -34.43 21.95
C ARG A 56 -2.91 -34.34 20.45
N ARG A 57 -2.99 -33.13 19.88
CA ARG A 57 -3.18 -32.94 18.43
C ARG A 57 -1.98 -33.43 17.63
N GLN A 58 -0.77 -33.09 18.05
CA GLN A 58 0.45 -33.57 17.40
C GLN A 58 0.55 -35.09 17.43
N ARG A 59 0.18 -35.76 18.53
CA ARG A 59 0.09 -37.23 18.57
C ARG A 59 -1.01 -37.79 17.66
N ALA A 60 -2.14 -37.09 17.52
CA ALA A 60 -3.21 -37.51 16.64
C ALA A 60 -2.84 -37.37 15.15
N THR A 61 -2.01 -36.39 14.79
CA THR A 61 -1.53 -36.19 13.40
C THR A 61 -0.27 -36.97 13.06
N SER A 62 0.52 -37.39 14.06
CA SER A 62 1.71 -38.25 13.88
C SER A 62 1.41 -39.75 14.06
N ALA A 63 0.18 -40.12 14.41
CA ALA A 63 -0.29 -41.48 14.26
C ALA A 63 -0.34 -41.81 12.76
N ASP A 64 0.64 -42.60 12.34
CA ASP A 64 0.82 -43.11 10.97
C ASP A 64 -0.54 -43.52 10.37
N PRO A 65 -0.94 -43.02 9.19
CA PRO A 65 -2.12 -43.50 8.51
C PRO A 65 -1.84 -44.95 8.08
N LEU A 66 -2.20 -45.90 8.93
CA LEU A 66 -2.20 -47.32 8.60
C LEU A 66 -2.98 -47.48 7.30
N VAL A 67 -2.25 -47.98 6.30
CA VAL A 67 -2.68 -48.39 4.97
C VAL A 67 -4.10 -49.00 5.03
N PRO A 68 -5.06 -48.54 4.21
CA PRO A 68 -6.36 -49.19 4.15
C PRO A 68 -6.20 -50.55 3.47
N LEU A 69 -6.12 -51.60 4.28
CA LEU A 69 -6.35 -52.98 3.82
C LEU A 69 -7.80 -53.05 3.32
N GLY A 70 -7.95 -53.35 2.04
CA GLY A 70 -9.23 -53.48 1.36
C GLY A 70 -10.16 -54.46 2.05
N LEU A 71 -11.17 -53.92 2.72
CA LEU A 71 -12.32 -54.66 3.23
C LEU A 71 -13.50 -54.45 2.28
N ALA A 72 -13.98 -55.57 1.75
CA ALA A 72 -15.16 -55.68 0.91
C ALA A 72 -16.41 -55.05 1.58
N PRO A 73 -17.41 -54.60 0.81
CA PRO A 73 -18.61 -53.97 1.34
C PRO A 73 -19.46 -55.00 2.11
N GLY A 74 -19.43 -54.91 3.44
CA GLY A 74 -20.39 -55.59 4.33
C GLY A 74 -21.75 -54.88 4.35
N PRO A 75 -22.85 -55.61 4.60
CA PRO A 75 -24.21 -55.09 4.52
C PRO A 75 -24.50 -54.01 5.56
N ALA A 76 -25.31 -53.03 5.14
CA ALA A 76 -25.68 -51.83 5.89
C ALA A 76 -26.20 -52.15 7.30
N ALA A 77 -25.55 -51.53 8.29
CA ALA A 77 -26.02 -51.53 9.67
C ALA A 77 -27.29 -50.64 9.81
N PRO A 78 -28.27 -51.05 10.64
CA PRO A 78 -29.46 -50.25 10.89
C PRO A 78 -29.15 -48.97 11.69
N PRO A 79 -29.96 -47.91 11.52
CA PRO A 79 -29.72 -46.63 12.18
C PRO A 79 -29.87 -46.73 13.71
N PRO A 80 -29.09 -45.95 14.49
CA PRO A 80 -29.19 -45.93 15.94
C PRO A 80 -30.52 -45.31 16.43
N PRO A 81 -31.06 -45.76 17.57
CA PRO A 81 -32.29 -45.22 18.14
C PRO A 81 -32.13 -43.77 18.61
N ALA A 82 -33.19 -42.99 18.45
CA ALA A 82 -33.29 -41.59 18.79
C ALA A 82 -32.98 -41.31 20.28
N ALA A 83 -32.15 -40.30 20.53
CA ALA A 83 -31.83 -39.84 21.87
C ALA A 83 -33.06 -39.18 22.55
N PRO A 84 -33.24 -39.35 23.87
CA PRO A 84 -34.31 -38.71 24.62
C PRO A 84 -34.07 -37.20 24.78
N PRO A 85 -35.15 -36.39 24.90
CA PRO A 85 -35.03 -34.95 25.11
C PRO A 85 -34.49 -34.60 26.50
N PRO A 86 -33.75 -33.49 26.64
CA PRO A 86 -33.23 -33.03 27.93
C PRO A 86 -34.34 -32.55 28.88
N PRO A 87 -34.15 -32.67 30.21
CA PRO A 87 -35.15 -32.28 31.20
C PRO A 87 -35.26 -30.75 31.33
N ALA A 88 -36.49 -30.30 31.54
CA ALA A 88 -36.83 -28.91 31.87
C ALA A 88 -36.26 -28.52 33.23
N ALA A 89 -35.40 -27.50 33.26
CA ALA A 89 -34.93 -26.86 34.48
C ALA A 89 -35.83 -25.67 34.84
N ALA A 90 -36.38 -25.74 36.03
CA ALA A 90 -37.25 -24.76 36.65
C ALA A 90 -36.47 -23.58 37.27
N ALA A 91 -37.21 -22.48 37.34
CA ALA A 91 -37.13 -21.21 38.07
C ALA A 91 -36.16 -21.00 39.27
N ALA A 92 -36.01 -19.69 39.53
CA ALA A 92 -35.43 -18.96 40.68
C ALA A 92 -33.92 -18.68 40.57
N ASP A 93 -33.37 -17.53 40.93
CA ASP A 93 -33.81 -16.54 41.92
C ASP A 93 -33.12 -15.17 41.69
N THR A 94 -33.78 -14.13 42.18
CA THR A 94 -33.41 -12.71 42.28
C THR A 94 -32.15 -12.43 43.10
N LEU A 95 -31.23 -11.59 42.59
CA LEU A 95 -30.21 -10.85 43.35
C LEU A 95 -30.00 -9.48 42.67
N ARG A 96 -30.61 -8.39 43.14
CA ARG A 96 -30.33 -7.56 44.34
C ARG A 96 -29.09 -6.67 44.15
N THR A 97 -29.39 -5.41 43.87
CA THR A 97 -28.54 -4.22 43.85
C THR A 97 -27.80 -4.04 45.18
N ALA A 98 -26.51 -3.72 45.13
CA ALA A 98 -25.75 -3.28 46.31
C ALA A 98 -24.83 -2.10 45.95
N ASP A 99 -24.99 -1.04 46.74
CA ASP A 99 -24.15 0.15 46.85
C ASP A 99 -22.69 -0.15 47.18
N PRO A 100 -21.73 0.69 46.73
CA PRO A 100 -20.39 0.71 47.30
C PRO A 100 -20.32 1.66 48.51
N ALA A 101 -20.45 1.09 49.71
CA ALA A 101 -20.05 1.75 50.96
C ALA A 101 -18.53 1.60 51.17
N ALA A 102 -17.88 2.74 51.40
CA ALA A 102 -16.47 2.89 51.72
C ALA A 102 -16.04 2.02 52.92
N ARG A 103 -15.00 1.21 52.73
CA ARG A 103 -14.25 0.57 53.82
C ARG A 103 -13.06 1.45 54.19
N ALA A 104 -13.16 2.08 55.36
CA ALA A 104 -12.03 2.62 56.09
C ALA A 104 -11.15 1.47 56.58
N ILE A 105 -9.84 1.56 56.30
CA ILE A 105 -8.83 0.70 56.89
C ILE A 105 -8.32 1.44 58.13
N ASP A 106 -8.70 0.92 59.29
CA ASP A 106 -8.13 1.25 60.58
C ASP A 106 -6.72 0.63 60.67
N ARG A 107 -5.70 1.48 60.75
CA ARG A 107 -4.29 1.06 60.91
C ARG A 107 -3.75 1.83 62.11
N GLY A 108 -3.46 1.06 63.16
CA GLY A 108 -3.02 1.55 64.46
C GLY A 108 -1.74 2.39 64.42
N ASP A 109 -1.82 3.44 65.24
CA ASP A 109 -0.86 4.09 66.13
C ASP A 109 0.65 3.76 66.08
N ASP A 110 1.38 4.80 66.48
CA ASP A 110 2.80 4.89 66.86
C ASP A 110 3.87 4.94 65.76
N LEU A 111 3.80 5.98 64.91
CA LEU A 111 4.98 6.66 64.39
C LEU A 111 4.86 8.18 64.64
N PRO A 112 5.94 8.88 65.00
CA PRO A 112 5.88 10.32 65.26
C PRO A 112 5.40 11.07 64.01
N GLU A 113 4.33 11.84 64.19
CA GLU A 113 3.76 12.73 63.17
C GLU A 113 4.76 13.83 62.85
N VAL A 114 5.59 13.61 61.82
CA VAL A 114 6.41 14.65 61.21
C VAL A 114 5.49 15.50 60.34
N VAL A 115 4.89 16.52 60.95
CA VAL A 115 4.19 17.59 60.21
C VAL A 115 5.24 18.39 59.46
N GLY A 116 5.56 17.97 58.24
CA GLY A 116 6.28 18.78 57.28
C GLY A 116 5.37 19.92 56.83
N VAL A 117 5.47 21.08 57.48
CA VAL A 117 4.88 22.31 56.94
C VAL A 117 5.63 22.61 55.64
N PRO A 118 4.99 22.53 54.45
CA PRO A 118 5.65 22.95 53.22
C PRO A 118 5.97 24.44 53.37
N GLY A 119 7.25 24.76 53.56
CA GLY A 119 7.73 26.13 53.43
C GLY A 119 7.36 26.58 52.02
N GLY A 120 6.39 27.49 51.91
CA GLY A 120 6.04 28.11 50.64
C GLY A 120 7.34 28.60 49.98
N PRO A 121 7.51 28.42 48.67
CA PRO A 121 8.76 28.75 48.00
C PRO A 121 9.07 30.23 48.27
N ALA A 122 10.03 30.48 49.17
CA ALA A 122 10.56 31.80 49.45
C ALA A 122 11.55 32.19 48.36
N ALA A 123 11.12 32.06 47.10
CA ALA A 123 11.77 32.73 45.99
C ALA A 123 11.04 34.07 45.86
N SER A 124 11.67 35.15 46.33
CA SER A 124 11.27 36.49 45.94
C SER A 124 11.11 36.50 44.42
N PRO A 125 9.95 36.90 43.87
CA PRO A 125 9.74 36.88 42.43
C PRO A 125 10.82 37.73 41.79
N ARG A 126 11.74 37.09 41.04
CA ARG A 126 12.70 37.81 40.20
C ARG A 126 11.88 38.56 39.16
N PRO A 127 11.87 39.91 39.14
CA PRO A 127 11.04 40.69 38.21
C PRO A 127 11.43 40.53 36.73
N GLU A 128 12.49 39.78 36.42
CA GLU A 128 13.08 39.67 35.08
C GLU A 128 13.00 38.27 34.46
N ALA A 129 12.32 37.32 35.09
CA ALA A 129 12.01 36.05 34.43
C ALA A 129 10.85 36.26 33.44
N VAL A 130 11.10 36.99 32.36
CA VAL A 130 10.22 36.98 31.18
C VAL A 130 10.27 35.56 30.64
N PRO A 131 9.15 34.80 30.62
CA PRO A 131 9.15 33.46 30.03
C PRO A 131 9.56 33.59 28.56
N ILE A 132 10.78 33.15 28.25
CA ILE A 132 11.36 33.20 26.90
C ILE A 132 10.62 32.22 25.97
N THR A 133 9.81 31.33 26.54
CA THR A 133 9.07 30.27 25.84
C THR A 133 7.66 30.16 26.41
N ARG A 134 6.67 30.06 25.51
CA ARG A 134 5.26 29.91 25.88
C ARG A 134 5.04 28.54 26.54
N PRO A 135 4.07 28.41 27.48
CA PRO A 135 3.70 27.11 28.02
C PRO A 135 3.15 26.23 26.88
N ILE A 136 3.88 25.18 26.54
CA ILE A 136 3.43 24.16 25.58
C ILE A 136 2.66 23.11 26.40
N GLU A 137 1.40 22.85 26.05
CA GLU A 137 0.67 21.72 26.63
C GLU A 137 1.37 20.43 26.23
N VAL A 138 2.06 19.79 27.18
CA VAL A 138 2.88 18.60 26.91
C VAL A 138 2.01 17.36 26.71
N GLU A 139 0.87 17.28 27.41
CA GLU A 139 0.00 16.10 27.39
C GLU A 139 -1.47 16.51 27.27
N ARG A 140 -2.07 16.21 26.12
CA ARG A 140 -3.50 16.42 25.87
C ARG A 140 -4.19 15.09 25.59
N LEU A 141 -5.27 14.82 26.33
CA LEU A 141 -6.15 13.68 26.06
C LEU A 141 -6.94 13.96 24.78
N VAL A 142 -6.76 13.12 23.77
CA VAL A 142 -7.43 13.24 22.47
C VAL A 142 -8.75 12.47 22.47
N GLY A 143 -8.77 11.31 23.13
CA GLY A 143 -9.94 10.45 23.20
C GLY A 143 -9.67 9.16 23.96
N GLN A 144 -10.61 8.22 23.88
CA GLN A 144 -10.50 6.93 24.54
C GLN A 144 -10.96 5.80 23.59
N ILE A 145 -10.12 4.77 23.45
CA ILE A 145 -10.41 3.59 22.63
C ILE A 145 -10.49 2.37 23.55
N ASN A 146 -11.68 1.76 23.67
CA ASN A 146 -11.90 0.59 24.54
C ASN A 146 -11.37 0.75 25.97
N GLY A 147 -11.53 1.95 26.55
CA GLY A 147 -11.04 2.25 27.90
C GLY A 147 -9.60 2.78 27.96
N LYS A 148 -8.78 2.60 26.92
CA LYS A 148 -7.41 3.12 26.86
C LYS A 148 -7.42 4.61 26.43
N PRO A 149 -6.87 5.53 27.23
CA PRO A 149 -6.72 6.92 26.80
C PRO A 149 -5.69 7.04 25.67
N VAL A 150 -5.98 7.90 24.70
CA VAL A 150 -5.06 8.26 23.61
C VAL A 150 -4.56 9.68 23.87
N PHE A 151 -3.25 9.81 24.07
CA PHE A 151 -2.59 11.08 24.31
C PHE A 151 -1.94 11.61 23.04
N ALA A 152 -2.04 12.91 22.81
CA ALA A 152 -1.58 13.53 21.57
C ALA A 152 -0.06 13.42 21.37
N GLN A 153 0.71 13.67 22.42
CA GLN A 153 2.18 13.60 22.38
C GLN A 153 2.66 12.18 22.07
N GLN A 154 2.17 11.20 22.83
CA GLN A 154 2.50 9.80 22.61
C GLN A 154 2.16 9.36 21.18
N PHE A 155 0.98 9.73 20.68
CA PHE A 155 0.59 9.42 19.31
C PHE A 155 1.57 9.99 18.27
N VAL A 156 1.95 11.27 18.42
CA VAL A 156 2.86 11.94 17.49
C VAL A 156 4.26 11.31 17.53
N ASP A 157 4.73 10.92 18.72
CA ASP A 157 6.03 10.28 18.92
C ASP A 157 6.03 8.85 18.35
N ASP A 158 5.05 8.02 18.72
CA ASP A 158 4.92 6.62 18.28
C ASP A 158 4.80 6.52 16.74
N ASN A 159 4.17 7.52 16.10
CA ASN A 159 3.99 7.58 14.65
C ASN A 159 5.06 8.42 13.91
N ASN A 160 6.10 8.91 14.60
CA ASN A 160 7.17 9.74 14.04
C ASN A 160 6.66 10.95 13.23
N LEU A 161 5.60 11.61 13.70
CA LEU A 161 4.95 12.71 12.98
C LEU A 161 5.57 14.07 13.27
N ASP A 162 6.36 14.22 14.35
CA ASP A 162 6.90 15.49 14.84
C ASP A 162 7.68 16.25 13.76
N ALA A 163 8.72 15.62 13.18
CA ALA A 163 9.56 16.24 12.15
C ALA A 163 8.76 16.60 10.88
N ARG A 164 7.80 15.76 10.50
CA ARG A 164 6.98 15.97 9.31
C ARG A 164 6.00 17.12 9.49
N LEU A 165 5.30 17.18 10.62
CA LEU A 165 4.37 18.26 10.95
C LEU A 165 5.11 19.60 11.12
N ALA A 166 6.32 19.58 11.69
CA ALA A 166 7.17 20.76 11.79
C ALA A 166 7.61 21.28 10.40
N ALA A 167 8.02 20.38 9.49
CA ALA A 167 8.41 20.77 8.13
C ALA A 167 7.24 21.36 7.34
N GLU A 168 6.04 20.76 7.43
CA GLU A 168 4.82 21.28 6.81
C GLU A 168 4.39 22.62 7.44
N GLY A 169 4.57 22.76 8.76
CA GLY A 169 4.41 24.02 9.49
C GLY A 169 5.26 25.12 8.88
N ALA A 170 6.56 24.88 8.72
CA ALA A 170 7.49 25.85 8.16
C ALA A 170 7.22 26.21 6.68
N ALA A 171 6.69 25.26 5.89
CA ALA A 171 6.41 25.44 4.48
C ALA A 171 5.05 26.10 4.18
N ALA A 172 4.09 26.03 5.12
CA ALA A 172 2.73 26.48 4.89
C ALA A 172 2.63 28.00 4.75
N ARG A 173 1.87 28.45 3.74
CA ARG A 173 1.61 29.88 3.49
C ARG A 173 0.35 30.38 4.19
N SER A 174 -0.54 29.48 4.60
CA SER A 174 -1.79 29.82 5.25
C SER A 174 -2.23 28.72 6.23
N VAL A 175 -3.09 29.09 7.18
CA VAL A 175 -3.66 28.16 8.18
C VAL A 175 -4.45 27.06 7.52
N SER A 176 -5.31 27.42 6.56
CA SER A 176 -6.18 26.47 5.88
C SER A 176 -5.37 25.44 5.11
N GLN A 177 -4.29 25.87 4.44
CA GLN A 177 -3.36 24.97 3.77
C GLN A 177 -2.68 24.05 4.78
N TRP A 178 -2.15 24.59 5.88
CA TRP A 178 -1.49 23.79 6.92
C TRP A 178 -2.45 22.76 7.53
N VAL A 179 -3.65 23.17 7.94
CA VAL A 179 -4.67 22.28 8.54
C VAL A 179 -5.08 21.18 7.57
N GLN A 180 -5.25 21.50 6.28
CA GLN A 180 -5.57 20.50 5.27
C GLN A 180 -4.44 19.47 5.13
N THR A 181 -3.19 19.90 5.03
CA THR A 181 -2.04 19.00 4.92
C THR A 181 -1.83 18.19 6.20
N ALA A 182 -1.87 18.83 7.37
CA ALA A 182 -1.77 18.17 8.67
C ALA A 182 -2.89 17.15 8.87
N GLY A 183 -4.12 17.45 8.43
CA GLY A 183 -5.25 16.52 8.45
C GLY A 183 -5.02 15.30 7.56
N GLN A 184 -4.40 15.47 6.39
CA GLN A 184 -4.01 14.37 5.50
C GLN A 184 -2.86 13.51 6.06
N ILE A 185 -2.10 14.03 7.02
CA ILE A 185 -1.02 13.30 7.71
C ILE A 185 -1.59 12.56 8.93
N ILE A 186 -2.26 13.29 9.82
CA ILE A 186 -2.76 12.79 11.09
C ILE A 186 -3.92 11.81 10.89
N GLY A 187 -4.86 12.13 9.99
CA GLY A 187 -6.08 11.35 9.78
C GLY A 187 -5.79 9.87 9.46
N PRO A 188 -4.99 9.56 8.42
CA PRO A 188 -4.65 8.18 8.09
C PRO A 188 -3.92 7.44 9.21
N SER A 189 -2.94 8.07 9.87
CA SER A 189 -2.20 7.43 10.99
C SER A 189 -3.13 7.12 12.16
N LEU A 190 -3.99 8.07 12.54
CA LEU A 190 -4.93 7.90 13.65
C LEU A 190 -5.98 6.84 13.32
N GLY A 191 -6.49 6.84 12.08
CA GLY A 191 -7.43 5.82 11.61
C GLY A 191 -6.83 4.41 11.62
N LEU A 192 -5.55 4.26 11.26
CA LEU A 192 -4.83 2.99 11.35
C LEU A 192 -4.68 2.53 12.81
N GLU A 193 -4.19 3.40 13.70
CA GLU A 193 -4.03 3.05 15.11
C GLU A 193 -5.36 2.72 15.78
N LEU A 194 -6.40 3.52 15.52
CA LEU A 194 -7.76 3.26 16.00
C LEU A 194 -8.26 1.89 15.52
N ARG A 195 -8.11 1.61 14.22
CA ARG A 195 -8.45 0.31 13.64
C ARG A 195 -7.74 -0.83 14.35
N ASP A 196 -6.44 -0.73 14.55
CA ASP A 196 -5.63 -1.81 15.13
C ASP A 196 -5.97 -2.04 16.61
N GLN A 197 -6.15 -0.97 17.40
CA GLN A 197 -6.57 -1.06 18.79
C GLN A 197 -7.99 -1.64 18.94
N LEU A 198 -8.91 -1.26 18.05
CA LEU A 198 -10.27 -1.80 18.04
C LEU A 198 -10.29 -3.29 17.69
N ILE A 199 -9.56 -3.70 16.65
CA ILE A 199 -9.46 -5.13 16.28
C ILE A 199 -8.78 -5.92 17.40
N LEU A 200 -7.70 -5.40 17.99
CA LEU A 200 -6.98 -6.08 19.07
C LEU A 200 -7.87 -6.30 20.30
N ALA A 201 -8.68 -5.31 20.67
CA ALA A 201 -9.61 -5.44 21.79
C ALA A 201 -10.69 -6.48 21.51
N GLU A 202 -11.29 -6.47 20.31
CA GLU A 202 -12.26 -7.48 19.88
C GLU A 202 -11.62 -8.88 19.89
N ALA A 203 -10.40 -9.00 19.35
CA ALA A 203 -9.64 -10.25 19.36
C ALA A 203 -9.48 -10.79 20.78
N ARG A 204 -9.04 -9.95 21.73
CA ARG A 204 -8.91 -10.32 23.16
C ARG A 204 -10.24 -10.69 23.80
N ALA A 205 -11.32 -9.98 23.48
CA ALA A 205 -12.66 -10.26 24.01
C ALA A 205 -13.18 -11.63 23.57
N THR A 206 -12.85 -12.05 22.34
CA THR A 206 -13.26 -13.36 21.79
C THR A 206 -12.44 -14.55 22.29
N LEU A 207 -11.31 -14.33 22.98
CA LEU A 207 -10.49 -15.42 23.51
C LEU A 207 -11.22 -16.20 24.60
N THR A 208 -11.26 -17.52 24.43
CA THR A 208 -11.71 -18.48 25.47
C THR A 208 -10.77 -18.44 26.69
N PRO A 209 -11.23 -18.84 27.88
CA PRO A 209 -10.39 -18.90 29.07
C PRO A 209 -9.09 -19.71 28.86
N GLU A 210 -9.18 -20.84 28.16
CA GLU A 210 -8.04 -21.72 27.88
C GLU A 210 -7.01 -21.05 26.96
N GLN A 211 -7.47 -20.31 25.95
CA GLN A 211 -6.60 -19.54 25.06
C GLN A 211 -5.91 -18.39 25.78
N ARG A 212 -6.57 -17.73 26.74
CA ARG A 212 -5.94 -16.69 27.58
C ARG A 212 -4.81 -17.26 28.41
N THR A 213 -4.95 -18.48 28.92
CA THR A 213 -3.85 -19.19 29.61
C THR A 213 -2.72 -19.54 28.65
N GLY A 214 -3.05 -20.01 27.44
CA GLY A 214 -2.05 -20.30 26.39
C GLY A 214 -1.25 -19.08 25.96
N LEU A 215 -1.85 -17.88 26.01
CA LEU A 215 -1.21 -16.61 25.64
C LEU A 215 0.08 -16.33 26.42
N LEU A 216 0.13 -16.67 27.72
CA LEU A 216 1.31 -16.44 28.56
C LEU A 216 2.48 -17.35 28.15
N SER A 217 2.18 -18.60 27.80
CA SER A 217 3.17 -19.52 27.23
C SER A 217 3.69 -18.96 25.90
N PHE A 218 2.78 -18.49 25.04
CA PHE A 218 3.15 -17.95 23.75
C PHE A 218 4.01 -16.68 23.85
N LEU A 219 3.71 -15.78 24.80
CA LEU A 219 4.55 -14.62 25.08
C LEU A 219 5.96 -15.02 25.55
N THR A 220 6.05 -16.08 26.35
CA THR A 220 7.34 -16.64 26.79
C THR A 220 8.13 -17.21 25.60
N ASP A 221 7.44 -17.88 24.67
CA ASP A 221 8.04 -18.39 23.44
C ASP A 221 8.57 -17.24 22.56
N ILE A 222 7.81 -16.15 22.40
CA ILE A 222 8.23 -14.96 21.65
C ILE A 222 9.49 -14.35 22.29
N ARG A 223 9.51 -14.16 23.62
CA ARG A 223 10.69 -13.65 24.33
C ARG A 223 11.91 -14.56 24.11
N GLY A 224 11.72 -15.87 24.17
CA GLY A 224 12.76 -16.86 23.89
C GLY A 224 13.31 -16.75 22.46
N GLN A 225 12.45 -16.54 21.46
CA GLN A 225 12.85 -16.35 20.07
C GLN A 225 13.63 -15.03 19.86
N ILE A 226 13.18 -13.93 20.46
CA ILE A 226 13.88 -12.64 20.42
C ILE A 226 15.27 -12.79 21.05
N ALA A 227 15.36 -13.41 22.23
CA ALA A 227 16.63 -13.67 22.91
C ALA A 227 17.55 -14.59 22.09
N ALA A 228 17.01 -15.65 21.48
CA ALA A 228 17.77 -16.56 20.61
C ALA A 228 18.39 -15.82 19.40
N SER A 229 17.71 -14.81 18.85
CA SER A 229 18.27 -13.95 17.79
C SER A 229 19.45 -13.10 18.26
N ALA A 230 19.55 -12.84 19.56
CA ALA A 230 20.65 -12.15 20.22
C ALA A 230 21.62 -13.13 20.90
N LEU A 231 21.98 -14.23 20.21
CA LEU A 231 22.90 -15.26 20.72
C LEU A 231 22.43 -15.93 22.02
N GLY A 232 21.13 -15.89 22.32
CA GLY A 232 20.54 -16.50 23.50
C GLY A 232 20.60 -15.67 24.78
N SER A 233 21.10 -14.43 24.76
CA SER A 233 21.10 -13.54 25.94
C SER A 233 19.97 -12.51 25.86
N THR A 234 19.14 -12.48 26.91
CA THR A 234 18.07 -11.50 27.10
C THR A 234 18.62 -10.08 27.29
N GLU A 235 19.74 -9.95 28.00
CA GLU A 235 20.39 -8.67 28.28
C GLU A 235 20.98 -8.08 27.00
N LEU A 236 21.58 -8.92 26.16
CA LEU A 236 22.11 -8.51 24.86
C LEU A 236 20.98 -8.11 23.91
N ALA A 237 19.87 -8.85 23.90
CA ALA A 237 18.68 -8.50 23.12
C ALA A 237 18.12 -7.13 23.54
N ASP A 238 17.91 -6.93 24.84
CA ASP A 238 17.39 -5.68 25.38
C ASP A 238 18.35 -4.49 25.16
N ALA A 239 19.65 -4.71 25.29
CA ALA A 239 20.65 -3.69 24.98
C ALA A 239 20.58 -3.23 23.52
N ARG A 240 20.40 -4.16 22.57
CA ARG A 240 20.23 -3.83 21.15
C ARG A 240 18.92 -3.09 20.88
N LEU A 241 17.81 -3.51 21.50
CA LEU A 241 16.52 -2.85 21.30
C LEU A 241 16.47 -1.45 21.90
N ARG A 242 17.22 -1.20 22.98
CA ARG A 242 17.38 0.15 23.52
C ARG A 242 18.03 1.12 22.55
N GLU A 243 18.85 0.66 21.61
CA GLU A 243 19.39 1.50 20.53
C GLU A 243 18.28 2.01 19.59
N THR A 244 17.20 1.24 19.44
CA THR A 244 15.99 1.62 18.70
C THR A 244 14.87 2.16 19.60
N GLN A 245 15.18 2.52 20.85
CA GLN A 245 14.22 3.03 21.83
C GLN A 245 13.06 2.07 22.15
N SER A 246 13.27 0.76 22.07
CA SER A 246 12.26 -0.24 22.45
C SER A 246 12.83 -1.20 23.50
N SER A 247 11.98 -1.72 24.37
CA SER A 247 12.35 -2.82 25.28
C SER A 247 12.02 -4.18 24.67
N LEU A 248 12.66 -5.24 25.19
CA LEU A 248 12.33 -6.62 24.81
C LEU A 248 10.85 -6.95 25.07
N ASP A 249 10.30 -6.43 26.16
CA ASP A 249 8.91 -6.67 26.55
C ASP A 249 7.90 -5.96 25.66
N GLU A 250 8.16 -4.71 25.27
CA GLU A 250 7.33 -3.98 24.32
C GLU A 250 7.30 -4.67 22.95
N LEU A 251 8.46 -5.11 22.46
CA LEU A 251 8.54 -5.84 21.19
C LEU A 251 7.78 -7.17 21.28
N ALA A 252 7.98 -7.94 22.35
CA ALA A 252 7.27 -9.21 22.55
C ALA A 252 5.75 -9.00 22.63
N GLN A 253 5.31 -7.93 23.30
CA GLN A 253 3.90 -7.58 23.41
C GLN A 253 3.31 -7.07 22.08
N SER A 254 4.11 -6.39 21.27
CA SER A 254 3.75 -5.96 19.91
C SER A 254 3.54 -7.17 19.00
N GLU A 255 4.51 -8.08 18.93
CA GLU A 255 4.43 -9.34 18.17
C GLU A 255 3.23 -10.19 18.62
N LEU A 256 2.98 -10.26 19.92
CA LEU A 256 1.79 -10.92 20.47
C LEU A 256 0.49 -10.28 19.96
N SER A 257 0.44 -8.96 19.93
CA SER A 257 -0.74 -8.21 19.51
C SER A 257 -1.00 -8.39 18.01
N GLU A 258 0.04 -8.35 17.18
CA GLU A 258 -0.03 -8.66 15.74
C GLU A 258 -0.54 -10.10 15.52
N ALA A 259 0.03 -11.07 16.23
CA ALA A 259 -0.38 -12.48 16.16
C ALA A 259 -1.86 -12.68 16.49
N LEU A 260 -2.36 -12.02 17.54
CA LEU A 260 -3.77 -12.07 17.93
C LEU A 260 -4.68 -11.46 16.87
N VAL A 261 -4.33 -10.29 16.34
CA VAL A 261 -5.07 -9.64 15.25
C VAL A 261 -5.14 -10.53 14.02
N GLN A 262 -4.01 -11.12 13.60
CA GLN A 262 -3.97 -12.03 12.46
C GLN A 262 -4.80 -13.29 12.69
N ASN A 263 -4.72 -13.90 13.89
CA ASN A 263 -5.53 -15.07 14.23
C ASN A 263 -7.03 -14.74 14.18
N PHE A 264 -7.43 -13.59 14.75
CA PHE A 264 -8.81 -13.13 14.74
C PHE A 264 -9.34 -12.87 13.33
N ILE A 265 -8.56 -12.21 12.47
CA ILE A 265 -8.90 -12.00 11.06
C ILE A 265 -9.05 -13.35 10.35
N ASN A 266 -8.12 -14.27 10.56
CA ASN A 266 -8.15 -15.59 9.91
C ASN A 266 -9.31 -16.46 10.36
N THR A 267 -9.77 -16.35 11.61
CA THR A 267 -10.88 -17.14 12.13
C THR A 267 -12.23 -16.50 11.82
N THR A 268 -12.33 -15.18 11.81
CA THR A 268 -13.59 -14.45 11.62
C THR A 268 -13.88 -14.11 10.17
N ILE A 269 -12.88 -13.64 9.44
CA ILE A 269 -13.04 -13.07 8.09
C ILE A 269 -12.83 -14.14 7.02
N ARG A 270 -11.77 -14.95 7.13
CA ARG A 270 -11.41 -15.93 6.10
C ARG A 270 -12.55 -16.88 5.72
N PRO A 271 -13.35 -17.45 6.65
CA PRO A 271 -14.45 -18.34 6.28
C PRO A 271 -15.58 -17.65 5.50
N ARG A 272 -15.67 -16.32 5.56
CA ARG A 272 -16.68 -15.52 4.85
C ARG A 272 -16.25 -15.17 3.43
N ILE A 273 -14.98 -15.34 3.09
CA ILE A 273 -14.45 -15.07 1.76
C ILE A 273 -14.60 -16.32 0.89
N ASN A 274 -15.66 -16.37 0.08
CA ASN A 274 -15.89 -17.46 -0.86
C ASN A 274 -15.83 -16.95 -2.31
N VAL A 275 -14.71 -17.11 -3.01
CA VAL A 275 -14.61 -16.77 -4.44
C VAL A 275 -14.87 -18.03 -5.26
N THR A 276 -15.92 -18.01 -6.08
CA THR A 276 -16.26 -19.13 -6.95
C THR A 276 -15.57 -18.99 -8.31
N PHE A 277 -15.39 -20.11 -9.04
CA PHE A 277 -14.88 -20.06 -10.41
C PHE A 277 -15.74 -19.17 -11.33
N ARG A 278 -17.07 -19.16 -11.14
CA ARG A 278 -17.99 -18.29 -11.88
C ARG A 278 -17.70 -16.80 -11.66
N ASP A 279 -17.22 -16.42 -10.48
CA ASP A 279 -16.81 -15.04 -10.22
C ASP A 279 -15.53 -14.67 -10.97
N VAL A 280 -14.57 -15.60 -11.06
CA VAL A 280 -13.33 -15.45 -11.84
C VAL A 280 -13.64 -15.32 -13.32
N GLU A 281 -14.49 -16.20 -13.86
CA GLU A 281 -14.91 -16.15 -15.27
C GLU A 281 -15.64 -14.84 -15.60
N ARG A 282 -16.55 -14.39 -14.72
CA ARG A 282 -17.23 -13.10 -14.91
C ARG A 282 -16.24 -11.94 -14.90
N ALA A 283 -15.26 -11.93 -14.00
CA ALA A 283 -14.23 -10.89 -13.94
C ALA A 283 -13.36 -10.90 -15.20
N TYR A 284 -12.94 -12.09 -15.67
CA TYR A 284 -12.18 -12.24 -16.91
C TYR A 284 -12.94 -11.69 -18.12
N ARG A 285 -14.23 -12.00 -18.24
CA ARG A 285 -15.07 -11.48 -19.33
C ARG A 285 -15.31 -9.97 -19.24
N ALA A 286 -15.43 -9.44 -18.02
CA ALA A 286 -15.61 -8.01 -17.81
C ALA A 286 -14.35 -7.22 -18.21
N ASP A 287 -13.17 -7.77 -17.93
CA ASP A 287 -11.87 -7.17 -18.26
C ASP A 287 -11.21 -7.85 -19.47
N PHE A 288 -12.01 -8.32 -20.44
CA PHE A 288 -11.50 -9.16 -21.54
C PHE A 288 -10.42 -8.44 -22.36
N ASP A 289 -10.61 -7.17 -22.67
CA ASP A 289 -9.68 -6.34 -23.45
C ASP A 289 -8.33 -6.16 -22.76
N ARG A 290 -8.30 -6.22 -21.42
CA ARG A 290 -7.05 -6.14 -20.65
C ARG A 290 -6.21 -7.40 -20.83
N PHE A 291 -6.86 -8.57 -20.90
CA PHE A 291 -6.18 -9.85 -21.05
C PHE A 291 -5.94 -10.22 -22.52
N ASN A 292 -6.75 -9.68 -23.42
CA ASN A 292 -6.71 -9.93 -24.85
C ASN A 292 -6.75 -8.59 -25.57
N PRO A 293 -5.65 -7.81 -25.53
CA PRO A 293 -5.62 -6.53 -26.21
C PRO A 293 -5.88 -6.73 -27.71
N PRO A 294 -6.63 -5.82 -28.35
CA PRO A 294 -6.85 -5.87 -29.79
C PRO A 294 -5.50 -5.87 -30.51
N PRO A 295 -5.39 -6.58 -31.65
CA PRO A 295 -4.15 -6.60 -32.42
C PRO A 295 -3.77 -5.18 -32.83
N SER A 296 -2.48 -4.89 -32.81
CA SER A 296 -1.95 -3.63 -33.32
C SER A 296 -1.38 -3.82 -34.71
N VAL A 297 -1.42 -2.77 -35.52
CA VAL A 297 -0.92 -2.75 -36.90
C VAL A 297 0.12 -1.66 -37.03
N VAL A 298 1.23 -1.99 -37.69
CA VAL A 298 2.32 -1.04 -37.94
C VAL A 298 2.27 -0.61 -39.40
N PHE A 299 2.01 0.67 -39.62
CA PHE A 299 2.01 1.27 -40.95
C PHE A 299 3.24 2.14 -41.16
N TYR A 300 3.76 2.11 -42.38
CA TYR A 300 4.67 3.13 -42.89
C TYR A 300 3.92 3.96 -43.91
N ILE A 301 4.08 5.28 -43.82
CA ILE A 301 3.45 6.20 -44.75
C ILE A 301 4.52 7.09 -45.35
N ILE A 302 4.55 7.14 -46.66
CA ILE A 302 5.42 8.05 -47.42
C ILE A 302 4.55 9.14 -47.97
N TYR A 303 4.83 10.38 -47.60
CA TYR A 303 4.20 11.56 -48.21
C TYR A 303 5.24 12.34 -49.00
N THR A 304 4.89 12.70 -50.22
CA THR A 304 5.71 13.60 -51.02
C THR A 304 4.83 14.64 -51.71
N ARG A 305 5.44 15.76 -52.13
CA ARG A 305 4.75 16.77 -52.95
C ARG A 305 4.52 16.17 -54.35
N ASP A 306 3.55 16.68 -55.13
CA ASP A 306 3.38 16.26 -56.53
C ASP A 306 4.54 16.73 -57.43
N GLU A 307 5.72 16.17 -57.21
CA GLU A 307 6.95 16.41 -57.96
C GLU A 307 7.30 15.14 -58.75
N PRO A 308 7.47 15.23 -60.09
CA PRO A 308 7.63 14.05 -60.94
C PRO A 308 8.90 13.27 -60.64
N GLU A 309 9.99 13.94 -60.26
CA GLU A 309 11.26 13.28 -59.93
C GLU A 309 11.17 12.48 -58.63
N ALA A 310 10.55 13.05 -57.58
CA ALA A 310 10.33 12.39 -56.30
C ALA A 310 9.41 11.18 -56.47
N ARG A 311 8.29 11.34 -57.19
CA ARG A 311 7.37 10.24 -57.54
C ARG A 311 8.11 9.11 -58.24
N GLN A 312 8.82 9.41 -59.33
CA GLN A 312 9.46 8.38 -60.15
C GLN A 312 10.63 7.70 -59.41
N ARG A 313 11.27 8.38 -58.46
CA ARG A 313 12.29 7.78 -57.59
C ARG A 313 11.67 6.78 -56.62
N ILE A 314 10.60 7.16 -55.93
CA ILE A 314 9.88 6.29 -54.98
C ILE A 314 9.30 5.08 -55.73
N GLU A 315 8.63 5.29 -56.86
CA GLU A 315 8.06 4.20 -57.66
C GLU A 315 9.13 3.24 -58.19
N ARG A 316 10.27 3.75 -58.66
CA ARG A 316 11.40 2.90 -59.08
C ARG A 316 11.99 2.12 -57.92
N ALA A 317 12.15 2.73 -56.75
CA ALA A 317 12.67 2.05 -55.56
C ALA A 317 11.72 0.92 -55.10
N LEU A 318 10.41 1.19 -55.07
CA LEU A 318 9.40 0.18 -54.74
C LEU A 318 9.34 -0.94 -55.79
N ALA A 319 9.43 -0.61 -57.08
CA ALA A 319 9.43 -1.60 -58.17
C ALA A 319 10.71 -2.45 -58.20
N ALA A 320 11.84 -1.91 -57.75
CA ALA A 320 13.11 -2.63 -57.60
C ALA A 320 13.12 -3.60 -56.42
N GLY A 321 12.08 -3.61 -55.57
CA GLY A 321 12.00 -4.46 -54.39
C GLY A 321 12.77 -3.92 -53.19
N THR A 322 13.15 -2.64 -53.18
CA THR A 322 13.74 -2.00 -51.99
C THR A 322 12.74 -2.06 -50.83
N PRO A 323 13.17 -2.45 -49.61
CA PRO A 323 12.28 -2.48 -48.45
C PRO A 323 11.59 -1.14 -48.23
N PHE A 324 10.28 -1.15 -47.95
CA PHE A 324 9.49 0.07 -47.81
C PHE A 324 10.03 0.98 -46.70
N GLN A 325 10.62 0.40 -45.64
CA GLN A 325 11.23 1.16 -44.54
C GLN A 325 12.41 2.02 -45.02
N ASP A 326 13.21 1.51 -45.95
CA ASP A 326 14.36 2.25 -46.49
C ASP A 326 13.90 3.37 -47.42
N VAL A 327 12.84 3.12 -48.21
CA VAL A 327 12.22 4.16 -49.06
C VAL A 327 11.55 5.24 -48.21
N ALA A 328 10.96 4.87 -47.08
CA ALA A 328 10.35 5.82 -46.15
C ALA A 328 11.36 6.76 -45.47
N ARG A 329 12.63 6.38 -45.41
CA ARG A 329 13.74 7.22 -44.93
C ARG A 329 14.32 8.14 -46.01
N ASP A 330 13.84 8.06 -47.26
CA ASP A 330 14.28 8.98 -48.31
C ASP A 330 13.90 10.41 -47.95
N ARG A 331 14.80 11.37 -48.22
CA ARG A 331 14.57 12.82 -48.06
C ARG A 331 13.35 13.36 -48.81
N ALA A 332 12.86 12.61 -49.82
CA ALA A 332 11.62 12.93 -50.54
C ALA A 332 10.35 12.68 -49.70
N ASN A 333 10.46 11.91 -48.62
CA ASN A 333 9.39 11.73 -47.65
C ASN A 333 9.37 12.91 -46.68
N ILE A 334 8.22 13.58 -46.58
CA ILE A 334 7.99 14.70 -45.67
C ILE A 334 8.04 14.23 -44.20
N PHE A 335 7.78 12.94 -43.93
CA PHE A 335 7.80 12.33 -42.60
C PHE A 335 9.00 11.40 -42.38
N ALA A 336 10.15 11.71 -42.98
CA ALA A 336 11.34 10.84 -42.91
C ALA A 336 11.86 10.57 -41.48
N ASP A 337 11.48 11.38 -40.49
CA ASP A 337 11.92 11.26 -39.10
C ASP A 337 11.23 10.10 -38.33
N GLU A 338 10.08 9.62 -38.80
CA GLU A 338 9.32 8.54 -38.15
C GLU A 338 9.81 7.16 -38.59
N THR A 339 10.96 6.78 -38.02
CA THR A 339 11.76 5.65 -38.52
C THR A 339 11.15 4.27 -38.23
N ASP A 340 10.32 4.15 -37.18
CA ASP A 340 9.81 2.86 -36.68
C ASP A 340 8.38 2.51 -37.14
N GLY A 341 7.79 3.36 -37.98
CA GLY A 341 6.41 3.23 -38.40
C GLY A 341 5.42 3.62 -37.29
N GLN A 342 4.20 3.93 -37.68
CA GLN A 342 3.14 4.31 -36.76
C GLN A 342 2.33 3.08 -36.36
N ARG A 343 2.18 2.85 -35.05
CA ARG A 343 1.39 1.74 -34.49
C ARG A 343 -0.04 2.22 -34.23
N PHE A 344 -1.01 1.46 -34.74
CA PHE A 344 -2.44 1.70 -34.51
C PHE A 344 -3.11 0.46 -33.94
N THR A 345 -4.11 0.65 -33.11
CA THR A 345 -5.00 -0.44 -32.68
C THR A 345 -5.92 -0.82 -33.83
N LEU A 346 -5.99 -2.11 -34.18
CA LEU A 346 -6.89 -2.61 -35.21
C LEU A 346 -8.28 -2.85 -34.59
N PRO A 347 -9.32 -2.08 -34.99
CA PRO A 347 -10.69 -2.35 -34.57
C PRO A 347 -11.19 -3.69 -35.12
N GLU A 348 -12.26 -4.23 -34.51
CA GLU A 348 -12.91 -5.47 -34.99
C GLU A 348 -13.36 -5.34 -36.44
N ASP A 349 -14.00 -4.21 -36.77
CA ASP A 349 -14.33 -3.84 -38.14
C ASP A 349 -13.21 -3.00 -38.72
N ARG A 350 -12.49 -3.59 -39.67
CA ARG A 350 -11.39 -2.94 -40.36
C ARG A 350 -11.81 -1.64 -41.05
N ALA A 351 -13.06 -1.47 -41.46
CA ALA A 351 -13.56 -0.24 -42.07
C ALA A 351 -13.53 0.97 -41.11
N GLN A 352 -13.40 0.73 -39.80
CA GLN A 352 -13.30 1.77 -38.77
C GLN A 352 -11.85 2.17 -38.50
N LEU A 353 -10.86 1.52 -39.11
CA LEU A 353 -9.46 1.85 -38.93
C LEU A 353 -9.15 3.23 -39.51
N ALA A 354 -8.75 4.16 -38.64
CA ALA A 354 -8.34 5.52 -38.98
C ALA A 354 -6.83 5.67 -38.77
N VAL A 355 -6.06 5.59 -39.86
CA VAL A 355 -4.60 5.75 -39.89
C VAL A 355 -4.20 7.22 -40.04
N SER A 356 -5.04 8.01 -40.70
CA SER A 356 -4.83 9.44 -40.95
C SER A 356 -6.15 10.20 -40.86
N ALA A 357 -6.10 11.53 -40.71
CA ALA A 357 -7.29 12.38 -40.81
C ALA A 357 -7.90 12.40 -42.24
N ILE A 358 -7.16 11.91 -43.24
CA ILE A 358 -7.55 11.93 -44.65
C ILE A 358 -8.28 10.62 -45.02
N PRO A 359 -9.55 10.68 -45.47
CA PRO A 359 -10.34 9.49 -45.77
C PRO A 359 -9.76 8.58 -46.86
N SER A 360 -9.14 9.14 -47.91
CA SER A 360 -8.57 8.35 -49.02
C SER A 360 -7.39 7.46 -48.58
N ILE A 361 -6.62 7.92 -47.60
CA ILE A 361 -5.51 7.16 -47.01
C ILE A 361 -6.06 6.04 -46.15
N ASN A 362 -7.10 6.30 -45.35
CA ASN A 362 -7.77 5.28 -44.56
C ASN A 362 -8.35 4.18 -45.46
N GLN A 363 -9.07 4.55 -46.53
CA GLN A 363 -9.61 3.58 -47.47
C GLN A 363 -8.52 2.71 -48.11
N ALA A 364 -7.38 3.31 -48.47
CA ALA A 364 -6.23 2.56 -48.99
C ALA A 364 -5.65 1.62 -47.93
N ALA A 365 -5.43 2.10 -46.70
CA ALA A 365 -4.90 1.30 -45.58
C ALA A 365 -5.81 0.12 -45.19
N GLN A 366 -7.13 0.32 -45.27
CA GLN A 366 -8.14 -0.69 -44.97
C GLN A 366 -8.13 -1.85 -45.98
N ALA A 367 -7.69 -1.63 -47.22
CA ALA A 367 -7.62 -2.66 -48.25
C ALA A 367 -6.35 -3.55 -48.18
N LEU A 368 -5.32 -3.18 -47.41
CA LEU A 368 -4.00 -3.82 -47.49
C LEU A 368 -3.88 -5.15 -46.72
N GLY A 369 -3.27 -6.17 -47.30
CA GLY A 369 -2.74 -7.31 -46.55
C GLY A 369 -1.44 -6.96 -45.80
N PRO A 370 -1.03 -7.73 -44.78
CA PRO A 370 0.31 -7.62 -44.21
C PRO A 370 1.39 -7.79 -45.29
N GLY A 371 2.38 -6.91 -45.31
CA GLY A 371 3.42 -6.82 -46.33
C GLY A 371 3.00 -6.15 -47.65
N GLN A 372 1.76 -5.68 -47.77
CA GLN A 372 1.29 -5.02 -49.00
C GLN A 372 1.45 -3.50 -48.93
N THR A 373 1.68 -2.90 -50.10
CA THR A 373 1.77 -1.46 -50.31
C THR A 373 0.58 -1.01 -51.15
N SER A 374 -0.02 0.12 -50.78
CA SER A 374 -1.11 0.71 -51.54
C SER A 374 -0.63 1.26 -52.88
N PRO A 375 -1.51 1.35 -53.89
CA PRO A 375 -1.25 2.24 -55.01
C PRO A 375 -1.08 3.68 -54.51
N MET A 376 -0.49 4.53 -55.35
CA MET A 376 -0.35 5.96 -55.06
C MET A 376 -1.72 6.60 -54.85
N VAL A 377 -1.91 7.23 -53.69
CA VAL A 377 -3.12 7.97 -53.34
C VAL A 377 -2.84 9.45 -53.49
N ARG A 378 -3.68 10.17 -54.24
CA ARG A 378 -3.64 11.64 -54.27
C ARG A 378 -4.37 12.20 -53.06
N VAL A 379 -3.72 13.13 -52.38
CA VAL A 379 -4.19 13.77 -51.16
C VAL A 379 -4.28 15.27 -51.44
N PRO A 380 -5.49 15.82 -51.63
CA PRO A 380 -5.64 17.25 -51.83
C PRO A 380 -5.29 17.98 -50.52
N THR A 381 -4.37 18.96 -50.59
CA THR A 381 -4.06 19.86 -49.47
C THR A 381 -4.18 21.32 -49.91
N PRO A 382 -4.40 22.28 -48.99
CA PRO A 382 -4.49 23.70 -49.35
C PRO A 382 -3.27 24.22 -50.10
N ASP A 383 -2.10 23.64 -49.84
CA ASP A 383 -0.81 24.00 -50.45
C ASP A 383 -0.51 23.24 -51.76
N GLY A 384 -1.48 22.48 -52.28
CA GLY A 384 -1.38 21.65 -53.48
C GLY A 384 -1.60 20.16 -53.24
N ASP A 385 -1.64 19.37 -54.32
CA ASP A 385 -1.78 17.92 -54.22
C ASP A 385 -0.51 17.28 -53.65
N ARG A 386 -0.69 16.38 -52.69
CA ARG A 386 0.35 15.48 -52.19
C ARG A 386 0.09 14.06 -52.66
N LEU A 387 1.15 13.27 -52.71
CA LEU A 387 1.08 11.86 -53.06
C LEU A 387 1.44 11.05 -51.83
N ALA A 388 0.64 10.02 -51.55
CA ALA A 388 0.86 9.13 -50.43
C ALA A 388 0.94 7.68 -50.88
N TRP A 389 1.85 6.93 -50.25
CA TRP A 389 1.88 5.47 -50.27
C TRP A 389 1.79 4.97 -48.85
N VAL A 390 0.95 3.97 -48.64
CA VAL A 390 0.77 3.33 -47.33
C VAL A 390 1.25 1.90 -47.45
N HIS A 391 2.03 1.45 -46.49
CA HIS A 391 2.48 0.07 -46.40
C HIS A 391 2.10 -0.51 -45.05
N LEU A 392 1.37 -1.63 -45.06
CA LEU A 392 1.10 -2.39 -43.84
C LEU A 392 2.26 -3.35 -43.60
N ALA A 393 3.18 -3.01 -42.69
CA ALA A 393 4.35 -3.85 -42.48
C ALA A 393 3.99 -5.17 -41.80
N ARG A 394 3.26 -5.10 -40.69
CA ARG A 394 2.86 -6.28 -39.91
C ARG A 394 1.68 -5.99 -39.01
N VAL A 395 1.00 -7.09 -38.63
CA VAL A 395 -0.02 -7.11 -37.58
C VAL A 395 0.65 -7.74 -36.36
N GLU A 396 0.85 -6.96 -35.31
CA GLU A 396 1.38 -7.41 -34.03
C GLU A 396 0.20 -7.79 -33.12
N ARG A 397 0.05 -9.08 -32.84
CA ARG A 397 -0.88 -9.56 -31.81
C ARG A 397 -0.07 -9.98 -30.60
N GLU A 398 -0.19 -9.23 -29.50
CA GLU A 398 0.30 -9.73 -28.22
C GLU A 398 -0.46 -11.02 -27.89
N PRO A 399 0.23 -12.06 -27.40
CA PRO A 399 -0.44 -13.30 -27.03
C PRO A 399 -1.48 -12.99 -25.95
N GLY A 400 -2.76 -13.24 -26.27
CA GLY A 400 -3.83 -13.09 -25.31
C GLY A 400 -3.60 -14.02 -24.12
N THR A 401 -3.84 -13.51 -22.91
CA THR A 401 -3.78 -14.32 -21.69
C THR A 401 -5.07 -15.11 -21.59
N THR A 402 -4.97 -16.43 -21.61
CA THR A 402 -6.13 -17.33 -21.48
C THR A 402 -6.75 -17.25 -20.08
N LEU A 403 -7.99 -17.71 -19.94
CA LEU A 403 -8.64 -17.79 -18.62
C LEU A 403 -7.82 -18.63 -17.63
N GLU A 404 -7.20 -19.73 -18.09
CA GLU A 404 -6.39 -20.61 -17.25
C GLU A 404 -5.13 -19.94 -16.71
N GLU A 405 -4.50 -19.06 -17.50
CA GLU A 405 -3.34 -18.27 -17.06
C GLU A 405 -3.79 -17.14 -16.13
N ALA A 406 -4.89 -16.47 -16.46
CA ALA A 406 -5.43 -15.35 -15.67
C ALA A 406 -6.10 -15.79 -14.36
N GLN A 407 -6.53 -17.05 -14.23
CA GLN A 407 -7.37 -17.51 -13.11
C GLN A 407 -6.73 -17.26 -11.75
N ARG A 408 -5.42 -17.48 -11.60
CA ARG A 408 -4.72 -17.34 -10.32
C ARG A 408 -4.66 -15.88 -9.90
N LEU A 409 -4.33 -15.01 -10.85
CA LEU A 409 -4.29 -13.57 -10.63
C LEU A 409 -5.68 -13.05 -10.25
N LEU A 410 -6.69 -13.37 -11.05
CA LEU A 410 -8.07 -12.95 -10.80
C LEU A 410 -8.62 -13.49 -9.49
N PHE A 411 -8.36 -14.76 -9.16
CA PHE A 411 -8.76 -15.34 -7.88
C PHE A 411 -8.12 -14.59 -6.70
N GLN A 412 -6.82 -14.28 -6.77
CA GLN A 412 -6.13 -13.50 -5.74
C GLN A 412 -6.70 -12.08 -5.62
N THR A 413 -6.92 -11.39 -6.73
CA THR A 413 -7.52 -10.05 -6.76
C THR A 413 -8.92 -10.04 -6.18
N LEU A 414 -9.79 -10.98 -6.59
CA LEU A 414 -11.15 -11.11 -6.07
C LEU A 414 -11.17 -11.48 -4.59
N THR A 415 -10.26 -12.36 -4.16
CA THR A 415 -10.12 -12.75 -2.76
C THR A 415 -9.69 -11.56 -1.91
N ALA A 416 -8.70 -10.79 -2.37
CA ALA A 416 -8.23 -9.58 -1.70
C ALA A 416 -9.33 -8.50 -1.62
N ALA A 417 -10.06 -8.27 -2.72
CA ALA A 417 -11.17 -7.33 -2.74
C ALA A 417 -12.29 -7.73 -1.76
N ARG A 418 -12.68 -9.01 -1.73
CA ARG A 418 -13.69 -9.51 -0.77
C ARG A 418 -13.19 -9.44 0.66
N ARG A 419 -11.92 -9.76 0.90
CA ARG A 419 -11.29 -9.61 2.22
C ARG A 419 -11.40 -8.17 2.70
N GLN A 420 -11.02 -7.20 1.86
CA GLN A 420 -11.09 -5.78 2.20
C GLN A 420 -12.52 -5.32 2.48
N GLN A 421 -13.50 -5.81 1.71
CA GLN A 421 -14.93 -5.52 1.96
C GLN A 421 -15.41 -6.07 3.31
N GLU A 422 -15.06 -7.32 3.64
CA GLU A 422 -15.44 -7.93 4.92
C GLU A 422 -14.72 -7.28 6.11
N GLU A 423 -13.43 -6.95 5.97
CA GLU A 423 -12.69 -6.15 6.97
C GLU A 423 -13.38 -4.80 7.21
N ALA A 424 -13.74 -4.08 6.14
CA ALA A 424 -14.45 -2.81 6.27
C ALA A 424 -15.85 -2.95 6.88
N ARG A 425 -16.55 -4.07 6.65
CA ARG A 425 -17.83 -4.37 7.32
C ARG A 425 -17.63 -4.64 8.80
N LEU A 426 -16.63 -5.45 9.14
CA LEU A 426 -16.27 -5.77 10.53
C LEU A 426 -15.88 -4.51 11.30
N LEU A 427 -15.03 -3.67 10.74
CA LEU A 427 -14.61 -2.42 11.35
C LEU A 427 -15.77 -1.46 11.58
N ARG A 428 -16.65 -1.29 10.60
CA ARG A 428 -17.87 -0.47 10.78
C ARG A 428 -18.78 -1.02 11.88
N ARG A 429 -18.80 -2.33 12.11
CA ARG A 429 -19.51 -2.92 13.25
C ARG A 429 -18.82 -2.57 14.56
N ILE A 430 -17.53 -2.86 14.69
CA ILE A 430 -16.75 -2.63 15.92
C ILE A 430 -16.74 -1.14 16.28
N LEU A 431 -16.56 -0.23 15.31
CA LEU A 431 -16.60 1.21 15.54
C LEU A 431 -17.95 1.68 16.12
N ARG A 432 -19.07 1.14 15.63
CA ARG A 432 -20.41 1.47 16.14
C ARG A 432 -20.64 0.92 17.55
N GLU A 433 -20.00 -0.18 17.91
CA GLU A 433 -20.19 -0.87 19.20
C GLU A 433 -19.19 -0.40 20.28
N GLY A 434 -17.96 -0.05 19.90
CA GLY A 434 -16.83 0.12 20.83
C GLY A 434 -16.32 1.56 21.03
N SER A 435 -16.63 2.49 20.12
CA SER A 435 -16.09 3.85 20.24
C SER A 435 -17.02 4.78 21.02
N ARG A 436 -16.53 5.38 22.10
CA ARG A 436 -17.24 6.45 22.82
C ARG A 436 -17.01 7.82 22.19
N THR A 437 -15.82 8.04 21.64
CA THR A 437 -15.42 9.27 20.95
C THR A 437 -15.45 9.01 19.44
N SER A 438 -15.93 9.96 18.64
CA SER A 438 -15.90 9.80 17.18
C SER A 438 -14.49 9.97 16.64
N GLU A 439 -14.14 9.25 15.56
CA GLU A 439 -12.83 9.40 14.89
C GLU A 439 -12.60 10.86 14.47
N THR A 440 -13.63 11.52 13.92
CA THR A 440 -13.56 12.93 13.52
C THR A 440 -13.23 13.85 14.70
N GLU A 441 -13.85 13.65 15.86
CA GLU A 441 -13.55 14.42 17.06
C GLU A 441 -12.11 14.21 17.53
N MET A 442 -11.60 12.96 17.49
CA MET A 442 -10.21 12.69 17.83
C MET A 442 -9.24 13.36 16.84
N ILE A 443 -9.53 13.34 15.54
CA ILE A 443 -8.74 14.06 14.52
C ILE A 443 -8.73 15.56 14.81
N GLU A 444 -9.89 16.15 15.13
CA GLU A 444 -9.98 17.58 15.46
C GLU A 444 -9.17 17.93 16.71
N GLN A 445 -9.23 17.12 17.77
CA GLN A 445 -8.43 17.34 18.98
C GLN A 445 -6.92 17.20 18.69
N MET A 446 -6.54 16.23 17.86
CA MET A 446 -5.15 16.04 17.45
C MET A 446 -4.65 17.21 16.58
N LEU A 447 -5.50 17.75 15.70
CA LEU A 447 -5.17 18.92 14.91
C LEU A 447 -5.02 20.18 15.76
N ARG A 448 -5.82 20.35 16.82
CA ARG A 448 -5.63 21.44 17.79
C ARG A 448 -4.27 21.33 18.47
N PHE A 449 -3.95 20.16 19.02
CA PHE A 449 -2.65 19.90 19.61
C PHE A 449 -1.48 20.17 18.62
N ALA A 450 -1.60 19.66 17.39
CA ALA A 450 -0.59 19.88 16.37
C ALA A 450 -0.47 21.36 16.00
N ALA A 451 -1.57 22.12 16.00
CA ALA A 451 -1.54 23.54 15.68
C ALA A 451 -0.84 24.35 16.78
N ASP A 452 -1.12 24.01 18.04
CA ASP A 452 -0.49 24.64 19.20
C ASP A 452 1.03 24.41 19.22
N ARG A 453 1.50 23.31 18.63
CA ARG A 453 2.93 22.96 18.60
C ARG A 453 3.65 23.37 17.31
N TYR A 454 3.06 23.14 16.14
CA TYR A 454 3.75 23.23 14.85
C TYR A 454 3.22 24.32 13.91
N ALA A 455 2.06 24.94 14.17
CA ALA A 455 1.58 25.98 13.26
C ALA A 455 2.43 27.26 13.36
N PRO A 456 2.68 27.96 12.23
CA PRO A 456 3.44 29.20 12.18
C PRO A 456 2.95 30.28 13.16
N ASP A 457 3.85 31.07 13.72
CA ASP A 457 3.48 32.18 14.61
C ASP A 457 2.61 33.24 13.94
N GLN A 458 2.79 33.45 12.64
CA GLN A 458 2.03 34.43 11.83
C GLN A 458 0.52 34.11 11.78
N ILE A 459 0.13 32.93 12.24
CA ILE A 459 -1.18 32.32 12.09
C ILE A 459 -1.94 32.27 13.42
N ARG A 460 -1.26 32.48 14.56
CA ARG A 460 -1.90 32.45 15.89
C ARG A 460 -2.53 33.82 16.20
N GLN A 461 -3.78 33.83 16.65
CA GLN A 461 -4.40 35.05 17.17
C GLN A 461 -3.60 35.55 18.39
N PRO A 462 -3.59 36.86 18.70
CA PRO A 462 -2.85 37.42 19.83
C PRO A 462 -3.22 36.77 21.18
N ASP A 463 -4.43 36.20 21.29
CA ASP A 463 -4.92 35.51 22.48
C ASP A 463 -4.42 34.05 22.59
N GLY A 464 -3.57 33.61 21.66
CA GLY A 464 -2.97 32.27 21.64
C GLY A 464 -3.88 31.16 21.13
N ALA A 465 -5.19 31.40 21.01
CA ALA A 465 -6.13 30.42 20.50
C ALA A 465 -6.03 30.25 18.97
N VAL A 466 -5.76 29.03 18.51
CA VAL A 466 -5.89 28.68 17.09
C VAL A 466 -7.36 28.42 16.78
N THR A 467 -8.01 29.34 16.07
CA THR A 467 -9.32 29.06 15.47
C THR A 467 -9.10 28.20 14.24
N LEU A 468 -9.24 26.87 14.39
CA LEU A 468 -9.19 25.97 13.25
C LEU A 468 -10.43 26.19 12.38
N PRO A 469 -10.30 26.29 11.04
CA PRO A 469 -11.45 26.16 10.17
C PRO A 469 -12.10 24.80 10.42
N ALA A 470 -13.44 24.77 10.44
CA ALA A 470 -14.16 23.51 10.54
C ALA A 470 -13.65 22.56 9.45
N LEU A 471 -13.28 21.34 9.82
CA LEU A 471 -12.86 20.35 8.83
C LEU A 471 -14.06 20.12 7.91
N ALA A 472 -13.83 20.26 6.59
CA ALA A 472 -14.83 19.82 5.64
C ALA A 472 -15.09 18.33 5.91
N PRO A 473 -16.36 17.89 5.99
CA PRO A 473 -16.65 16.48 6.19
C PRO A 473 -15.96 15.67 5.08
N PRO A 474 -15.43 14.47 5.38
CA PRO A 474 -14.81 13.64 4.37
C PRO A 474 -15.80 13.41 3.21
N PRO A 475 -15.34 13.40 1.96
CA PRO A 475 -16.20 13.08 0.82
C PRO A 475 -16.87 11.72 1.08
N ARG A 476 -18.21 11.71 0.99
CA ARG A 476 -19.03 10.52 1.27
C ARG A 476 -18.78 9.39 0.29
#